data_AF-A0A1C6FGJ4-F1
#
_entry.id   AF-A0A1C6FGJ4-F1
#
_cell.length_a   1.000
_cell.length_b   1.000
_cell.length_c   1.000
_cell.angle_alpha   90.00
_cell.angle_beta   90.00
_cell.angle_gamma   90.00
#
_symmetry.space_group_name_H-M   'P 1'
#
loop_
_entity.id
_entity.type
_entity.pdbx_description
1 polymer ?
#
loop_
_entity_poly.entity_id
_entity_poly.type
_entity_poly.pdbx_seq_one_letter_code
_entity_poly.pdbx_strand_id
1 'polypeptide(L)'
;MKKTKEYYQELLDLDFVKGEKLTKAEEDHHRASLKAGISVDDNIVEYGTSGTYRRINDEDINAETLKEKFMFLTVKHLRTIKSCLLVLTVLALIGVGIGIIAALGGSTGI
;
A
#
# COMPACT_ATOMS: atom_id res chain seq x y z
N MET A 1 -16.81 7.38 -14.86
CA MET A 1 -15.40 6.95 -14.98
C MET A 1 -15.44 5.44 -15.21
N LYS A 2 -14.78 4.90 -16.24
CA LYS A 2 -14.76 3.44 -16.43
C LYS A 2 -13.86 2.83 -15.35
N LYS A 3 -14.38 1.91 -14.56
CA LYS A 3 -13.61 1.20 -13.54
C LYS A 3 -12.77 0.14 -14.24
N THR A 4 -11.48 0.10 -13.93
CA THR A 4 -10.52 -0.83 -14.54
C THR A 4 -10.10 -1.88 -13.52
N LYS A 5 -9.41 -2.93 -13.97
CA LYS A 5 -8.83 -3.93 -13.08
C LYS A 5 -7.89 -3.30 -12.05
N GLU A 6 -7.09 -2.32 -12.45
CA GLU A 6 -6.16 -1.60 -11.56
C GLU A 6 -6.91 -0.88 -10.44
N TYR A 7 -8.06 -0.27 -10.76
CA TYR A 7 -8.90 0.37 -9.74
C TYR A 7 -9.36 -0.63 -8.68
N TYR A 8 -9.87 -1.80 -9.09
CA TYR A 8 -10.31 -2.84 -8.16
C TYR A 8 -9.13 -3.45 -7.37
N GLN A 9 -7.97 -3.60 -8.00
CA GLN A 9 -6.77 -4.09 -7.34
C GLN A 9 -6.32 -3.12 -6.24
N GLU A 10 -6.27 -1.82 -6.51
CA GLU A 10 -5.90 -0.81 -5.50
C GLU A 10 -6.84 -0.81 -4.30
N LEU A 11 -8.15 -0.96 -4.53
CA LEU A 11 -9.13 -1.03 -3.44
C LEU A 11 -8.90 -2.23 -2.52
N LEU A 12 -8.46 -3.35 -3.08
CA LEU A 12 -8.13 -4.56 -2.34
C LEU A 12 -6.79 -4.41 -1.59
N ASP A 13 -5.77 -3.86 -2.26
CA ASP A 13 -4.43 -3.68 -1.70
C ASP A 13 -4.40 -2.66 -0.56
N LEU A 14 -5.25 -1.63 -0.63
CA LEU A 14 -5.45 -0.63 0.42
C LEU A 14 -6.37 -1.12 1.55
N ASP A 15 -6.86 -2.37 1.49
CA ASP A 15 -7.81 -2.96 2.44
C ASP A 15 -9.10 -2.13 2.60
N PHE A 16 -9.50 -1.45 1.53
CA PHE A 16 -10.73 -0.65 1.51
C PHE A 16 -11.96 -1.54 1.39
N VAL A 17 -11.80 -2.65 0.67
CA VAL A 17 -12.76 -3.75 0.53
C VAL A 17 -12.06 -5.08 0.75
N LYS A 18 -12.82 -6.06 1.23
CA LYS A 18 -12.29 -7.43 1.38
C LYS A 18 -12.44 -8.27 0.12
N GLY A 19 -13.40 -7.94 -0.75
CA GLY A 19 -13.80 -8.75 -1.90
C GLY A 19 -14.44 -10.09 -1.50
N GLU A 20 -15.39 -10.53 -2.30
CA GLU A 20 -16.04 -11.83 -2.17
C GLU A 20 -15.15 -12.93 -2.73
N LYS A 21 -15.09 -14.06 -2.04
CA LYS A 21 -14.34 -15.23 -2.49
C LYS A 21 -15.13 -15.91 -3.61
N LEU A 22 -14.47 -16.15 -4.75
CA LEU A 22 -15.06 -16.92 -5.83
C LEU A 22 -15.28 -18.37 -5.41
N THR A 23 -16.32 -18.99 -5.97
CA THR A 23 -16.45 -20.44 -5.90
C THR A 23 -15.34 -21.10 -6.73
N LYS A 24 -15.02 -22.36 -6.43
CA LYS A 24 -13.96 -23.10 -7.14
C LYS A 24 -14.21 -23.17 -8.65
N ALA A 25 -15.47 -23.35 -9.05
CA ALA A 25 -15.86 -23.38 -10.46
C ALA A 25 -15.65 -22.04 -11.17
N GLU A 26 -16.00 -20.92 -10.51
CA GLU A 26 -15.75 -19.58 -11.06
C GLU A 26 -14.25 -19.27 -11.16
N GLU A 27 -13.47 -19.69 -10.17
CA GLU A 27 -12.02 -19.50 -10.17
C GLU A 27 -11.35 -20.30 -11.30
N ASP A 28 -11.72 -21.56 -11.47
CA ASP A 28 -11.22 -22.43 -12.54
C ASP A 28 -11.59 -21.88 -13.92
N HIS A 29 -12.82 -21.39 -14.08
CA HIS A 29 -13.28 -20.73 -15.30
C HIS A 29 -12.49 -19.45 -15.57
N HIS A 30 -12.30 -18.60 -14.56
CA HIS A 30 -11.55 -17.35 -14.69
C HIS A 30 -10.09 -17.62 -15.10
N ARG A 31 -9.43 -18.59 -14.47
CA ARG A 31 -8.07 -19.02 -14.83
C ARG A 31 -8.00 -19.58 -16.26
N ALA A 32 -8.97 -20.38 -16.66
CA ALA A 32 -9.03 -20.93 -18.02
C ALA A 32 -9.17 -19.80 -19.06
N SER A 33 -10.03 -18.82 -18.79
CA SER A 33 -10.22 -17.63 -19.64
C SER A 33 -8.94 -16.80 -19.75
N LEU A 34 -8.25 -16.54 -18.64
CA LEU A 34 -6.94 -15.87 -18.65
C LEU A 34 -5.92 -16.63 -19.50
N LYS A 35 -5.84 -17.95 -19.35
CA LYS A 35 -4.92 -18.80 -20.13
C LYS A 35 -5.24 -18.81 -21.62
N ALA A 36 -6.51 -18.70 -21.98
CA ALA A 36 -6.97 -18.61 -23.36
C ALA A 36 -6.83 -17.20 -23.96
N GLY A 37 -6.38 -16.21 -23.19
CA GLY A 37 -6.29 -14.81 -23.64
C GLY A 37 -7.65 -14.14 -23.82
N ILE A 38 -8.70 -14.68 -23.20
CA ILE A 38 -10.06 -14.13 -23.26
C ILE A 38 -10.15 -12.98 -22.26
N SER A 39 -10.81 -11.88 -22.66
CA SER A 39 -11.11 -10.77 -21.76
C SER A 39 -11.96 -11.28 -20.59
N VAL A 40 -11.48 -11.05 -19.37
CA VAL A 40 -12.18 -11.41 -18.13
C VAL A 40 -12.77 -10.17 -17.47
N ASP A 41 -13.64 -10.38 -16.49
CA ASP A 41 -14.24 -9.29 -15.73
C ASP A 41 -13.17 -8.50 -14.95
N ASP A 42 -13.16 -7.18 -15.12
CA ASP A 42 -12.20 -6.27 -14.47
C ASP A 42 -12.32 -6.27 -12.94
N ASN A 43 -13.48 -6.63 -12.40
CA ASN A 43 -13.75 -6.63 -10.96
C ASN A 43 -13.31 -7.92 -10.24
N ILE A 44 -12.72 -8.87 -10.97
CA ILE A 44 -12.11 -10.08 -10.40
C ILE A 44 -10.59 -9.88 -10.38
N VAL A 45 -10.03 -9.77 -9.19
CA VAL A 45 -8.64 -9.40 -8.95
C VAL A 45 -7.92 -10.42 -8.09
N GLU A 46 -6.59 -10.47 -8.19
CA GLU A 46 -5.77 -11.42 -7.46
C GLU A 46 -5.55 -10.91 -6.03
N TYR A 47 -5.78 -11.79 -5.06
CA TYR A 47 -5.65 -11.52 -3.64
C TYR A 47 -4.40 -12.18 -3.08
N GLY A 48 -3.45 -11.36 -2.65
CA GLY A 48 -2.19 -11.81 -2.08
C GLY A 48 -1.31 -12.58 -3.07
N THR A 49 -0.44 -13.43 -2.57
CA THR A 49 0.54 -14.20 -3.38
C THR A 49 0.10 -15.63 -3.67
N SER A 50 -1.10 -16.02 -3.22
CA SER A 50 -1.57 -17.41 -3.25
C SER A 50 -2.26 -17.79 -4.57
N GLY A 51 -2.27 -16.88 -5.54
CA GLY A 51 -3.02 -17.06 -6.79
C GLY A 51 -4.54 -17.02 -6.59
N THR A 52 -5.07 -16.69 -5.41
CA THR A 52 -6.51 -16.68 -5.16
C THR A 52 -7.16 -15.44 -5.75
N TYR A 53 -8.38 -15.56 -6.27
CA TYR A 53 -9.11 -14.42 -6.83
C TYR A 53 -10.23 -13.97 -5.92
N ARG A 54 -10.55 -12.67 -5.96
CA ARG A 54 -11.71 -12.09 -5.30
C ARG A 54 -12.49 -11.20 -6.25
N ARG A 55 -13.81 -11.24 -6.11
CA ARG A 55 -14.74 -10.36 -6.83
C ARG A 55 -15.03 -9.15 -5.97
N ILE A 56 -14.98 -7.97 -6.55
CA ILE A 56 -15.31 -6.71 -5.87
C ILE A 56 -16.61 -6.18 -6.45
N ASN A 57 -17.58 -5.95 -5.58
CA ASN A 57 -18.85 -5.37 -5.98
C ASN A 57 -18.77 -3.85 -5.85
N ASP A 58 -19.39 -3.15 -6.80
CA ASP A 58 -19.41 -1.69 -6.81
C ASP A 58 -20.18 -1.09 -5.62
N GLU A 59 -21.10 -1.87 -5.07
CA GLU A 59 -21.93 -1.51 -3.91
C GLU A 59 -21.13 -1.54 -2.61
N ASP A 60 -19.99 -2.24 -2.57
CA ASP A 60 -19.14 -2.35 -1.37
C ASP A 60 -18.45 -1.02 -1.03
N ILE A 61 -18.50 -0.03 -1.93
CA ILE A 61 -17.81 1.26 -1.81
C ILE A 61 -18.75 2.42 -2.07
N ASN A 62 -19.02 3.19 -1.01
CA ASN A 62 -19.55 4.54 -1.15
C ASN A 62 -18.39 5.51 -1.47
N ALA A 63 -18.58 6.38 -2.47
CA ALA A 63 -17.60 7.39 -2.88
C ALA A 63 -17.18 8.34 -1.75
N GLU A 64 -18.07 8.62 -0.80
CA GLU A 64 -17.77 9.44 0.38
C GLU A 64 -16.82 8.71 1.34
N THR A 65 -17.14 7.46 1.68
CA THR A 65 -16.29 6.60 2.51
C THR A 65 -14.93 6.35 1.87
N LEU A 66 -14.87 6.21 0.54
CA LEU A 66 -13.62 6.08 -0.20
C LEU A 66 -12.72 7.31 0.01
N LYS A 67 -13.30 8.52 -0.12
CA LYS A 67 -12.56 9.78 0.06
C LYS A 67 -12.03 9.91 1.48
N GLU A 68 -12.85 9.61 2.48
CA GLU A 68 -12.44 9.66 3.89
C GLU A 68 -11.29 8.68 4.18
N LYS A 69 -11.40 7.44 3.72
CA LYS A 69 -10.35 6.42 3.88
C LYS A 69 -9.05 6.85 3.21
N PHE A 70 -9.10 7.36 1.97
CA PHE A 70 -7.92 7.90 1.28
C PHE A 70 -7.28 9.06 2.04
N MET A 71 -8.09 9.99 2.54
CA MET A 71 -7.60 11.14 3.30
C MET A 71 -6.91 10.69 4.59
N PHE A 72 -7.50 9.74 5.31
CA PHE A 72 -6.91 9.18 6.52
C PHE A 72 -5.59 8.45 6.24
N LEU A 73 -5.53 7.65 5.18
CA LEU A 73 -4.33 6.91 4.79
C LEU A 73 -3.19 7.87 4.40
N THR A 74 -3.53 8.93 3.65
CA THR A 74 -2.60 10.00 3.28
C THR A 74 -2.07 10.73 4.52
N VAL A 75 -2.94 11.10 5.46
CA VAL A 75 -2.56 11.74 6.73
C VAL A 75 -1.68 10.82 7.57
N LYS A 76 -1.98 9.52 7.62
CA LYS A 76 -1.17 8.52 8.34
C LYS A 76 0.23 8.42 7.73
N HIS A 77 0.34 8.35 6.41
CA HIS A 77 1.65 8.35 5.74
C HIS A 77 2.41 9.65 5.95
N LEU A 78 1.76 10.81 5.84
CA LEU A 78 2.37 12.11 6.13
C LEU A 78 2.91 12.18 7.57
N ARG A 79 2.14 11.70 8.55
CA ARG A 79 2.59 11.65 9.95
C ARG A 79 3.80 10.73 10.13
N THR A 80 3.79 9.58 9.45
CA THR A 80 4.88 8.60 9.49
C THR A 80 6.16 9.18 8.87
N ILE A 81 6.05 9.82 7.70
CA ILE A 81 7.15 10.49 7.01
C ILE A 81 7.73 11.59 7.91
N LYS A 82 6.88 12.46 8.48
CA LYS A 82 7.32 13.52 9.39
C LYS A 82 8.07 12.96 10.60
N SER A 83 7.57 11.87 11.19
CA SER A 83 8.24 11.21 12.31
C SER A 83 9.62 10.66 11.91
N CYS A 84 9.71 9.98 10.78
CA CYS A 84 10.97 9.44 10.26
C CYS A 84 12.00 10.55 9.99
N LEU A 85 11.55 11.66 9.41
CA LEU A 85 12.40 12.82 9.10
C LEU A 85 12.93 13.50 10.37
N LEU A 86 12.12 13.54 11.44
CA LEU A 86 12.54 14.04 12.76
C LEU A 86 13.61 13.14 13.37
N VAL A 87 13.44 11.81 13.31
CA VAL A 87 14.45 10.84 13.79
C VAL A 87 15.78 11.01 13.04
N LEU A 88 15.74 11.12 11.71
CA LEU A 88 16.94 11.34 10.91
C LEU A 88 17.65 12.66 11.27
N THR A 89 16.88 13.71 11.52
CA THR A 89 17.42 15.02 11.93
C THR A 89 18.12 14.94 13.29
N VAL A 90 17.52 14.24 14.26
CA VAL A 90 18.12 14.04 15.60
C VAL A 90 19.41 13.22 15.50
N LEU A 91 19.42 12.15 14.70
CA LEU A 91 20.63 11.34 14.48
C LEU A 91 21.75 12.16 13.83
N ALA A 92 21.42 13.02 12.86
CA ALA A 92 22.39 13.93 12.25
C ALA A 92 23.00 14.91 13.26
N LEU A 93 22.17 15.51 14.14
CA LEU A 93 22.64 16.41 15.19
C LEU A 93 23.56 15.71 16.20
N ILE A 94 23.23 14.48 16.61
CA ILE A 94 24.08 13.67 17.50
C ILE A 94 25.42 13.36 16.81
N GLY A 95 25.39 12.95 15.54
CA GLY A 95 26.60 12.67 14.76
C GLY A 95 27.52 13.88 14.65
N VAL A 96 26.95 15.07 14.38
CA VAL A 96 27.69 16.34 14.37
C VAL A 96 28.27 16.64 15.76
N GLY A 97 27.49 16.47 16.82
CA GLY A 97 27.95 16.70 18.20
C GLY A 97 29.13 15.81 18.59
N ILE A 98 29.07 14.51 18.29
CA ILE A 98 30.17 13.57 18.54
C ILE A 98 31.40 13.94 17.70
N GLY A 99 31.21 14.31 16.43
CA GLY A 99 32.29 14.74 15.55
C GLY A 99 33.01 15.99 16.07
N ILE A 100 32.28 16.96 16.61
CA ILE A 100 32.85 18.16 17.23
C ILE A 100 33.62 17.80 18.51
N ILE A 101 33.06 16.93 19.37
CA ILE A 101 33.75 16.49 20.61
C ILE A 101 35.03 15.72 20.28
N ALA A 102 35.00 14.83 19.28
CA ALA A 102 36.19 14.11 18.83
C ALA A 102 37.25 15.06 18.24
N ALA A 103 36.84 16.07 17.47
CA ALA A 103 37.76 17.07 16.92
C ALA A 103 38.40 17.94 18.01
N LEU A 104 37.64 18.33 19.04
CA LEU A 104 38.14 19.12 20.17
C LEU A 104 39.00 18.27 21.12
N GLY A 105 38.60 17.04 21.42
CA GLY A 105 39.37 16.11 22.25
C GLY A 105 40.67 15.63 21.61
N GLY A 106 40.73 15.53 20.27
CA GLY A 106 41.97 15.30 19.52
C GLY A 106 42.88 16.54 19.45
N SER A 107 42.34 17.74 19.66
CA SER A 107 43.12 18.99 19.72
C SER A 107 43.70 19.27 21.11
N THR A 108 43.14 18.65 22.16
CA THR A 108 43.68 18.60 23.51
C THR A 108 44.35 17.24 23.75
N GLY A 109 45.44 16.98 23.02
CA GLY A 109 46.45 16.02 23.49
C GLY A 109 46.90 16.40 24.91
N ILE A 110 47.20 15.45 25.78
CA ILE A 110 48.58 14.94 25.93
C ILE A 110 49.54 15.50 24.88
#